data_AF-A0A6C0D2H8-F1
#
_entry.id   AF-A0A6C0D2H8-F1
#
_cell.length_a   1.000
_cell.length_b   1.000
_cell.length_c   1.000
_cell.angle_alpha   90.00
_cell.angle_beta   90.00
_cell.angle_gamma   90.00
#
_symmetry.space_group_name_H-M   'P 1'
#
loop_
_entity.id
_entity.type
_entity.pdbx_description
1 polymer ?
#
loop_
_entity_poly.entity_id
_entity_poly.type
_entity_poly.pdbx_seq_one_letter_code
_entity_poly.pdbx_strand_id
1 'polypeptide(L)'
;MTTIVSANADAFIRTIHGSNVAGVYNTYTLDLYRYQLLYDSVIVQMNTYIRYFTKGDFDKLITKFTNKNYNSLILSADPLSFNTIDIENLTGFEYDPDKFNLMRESTYNVIDGLRQTVKVAQENIALQEDIVTLKVNYKDVLEDPVKLNDYINSNKINIIAFQASQPFNTTIELKPWYKEYFRLYGPPGNGVFQSELLAEIVMNLIYTNQIQEEDFINS
;
A
#
# COMPACT_ATOMS: atom_id res chain seq x y z
N MET A 1 42.67 -20.56 -8.12
CA MET A 1 41.76 -21.72 -8.04
C MET A 1 41.00 -21.58 -6.73
N THR A 2 39.75 -21.16 -6.79
CA THR A 2 38.95 -20.80 -5.61
C THR A 2 37.88 -21.85 -5.46
N THR A 3 37.99 -22.66 -4.41
CA THR A 3 37.06 -23.73 -4.07
C THR A 3 35.75 -23.10 -3.60
N ILE A 4 34.67 -23.37 -4.34
CA ILE A 4 33.30 -23.00 -3.93
C ILE A 4 32.92 -23.97 -2.80
N VAL A 5 32.67 -23.42 -1.61
CA VAL A 5 32.11 -24.17 -0.49
C VAL A 5 30.63 -24.43 -0.81
N SER A 6 30.29 -25.71 -1.00
CA SER A 6 28.89 -26.14 -1.11
C SER A 6 28.18 -25.84 0.20
N ALA A 7 27.11 -25.03 0.14
CA ALA A 7 26.15 -24.95 1.23
C ALA A 7 25.49 -26.34 1.36
N ASN A 8 25.92 -27.11 2.36
CA ASN A 8 25.20 -28.30 2.79
C ASN A 8 23.78 -27.85 3.16
N ALA A 9 22.81 -28.34 2.40
CA ALA A 9 21.40 -28.34 2.76
C ALA A 9 21.21 -29.34 3.90
N ASP A 10 21.70 -28.99 5.10
CA ASP A 10 21.30 -29.69 6.31
C ASP A 10 19.86 -29.29 6.59
N ALA A 11 18.98 -30.25 6.30
CA ALA A 11 17.55 -30.19 6.46
C ALA A 11 17.17 -29.66 7.85
N PHE A 12 16.50 -28.51 7.88
CA PHE A 12 15.77 -28.06 9.06
C PHE A 12 14.56 -28.98 9.25
N ILE A 13 14.76 -30.10 9.94
CA ILE A 13 13.65 -30.93 10.43
C ILE A 13 13.05 -30.20 11.64
N ARG A 14 12.03 -29.38 11.41
CA ARG A 14 11.12 -28.97 12.48
C ARG A 14 10.03 -30.04 12.60
N THR A 15 10.08 -30.77 13.71
CA THR A 15 9.03 -31.71 14.11
C THR A 15 7.77 -30.93 14.47
N ILE A 16 6.80 -30.86 13.55
CA ILE A 16 5.40 -30.61 13.92
C ILE A 16 4.79 -31.98 14.23
N HIS A 17 4.05 -32.05 15.34
CA HIS A 17 3.62 -33.29 15.99
C HIS A 17 3.05 -34.35 15.02
N GLY A 18 3.76 -35.48 14.91
CA GLY A 18 3.19 -36.76 14.48
C GLY A 18 3.66 -37.27 13.11
N SER A 19 4.68 -38.12 13.16
CA SER A 19 5.17 -39.04 12.10
C SER A 19 6.24 -38.51 11.13
N ASN A 20 7.39 -39.20 11.16
CA ASN A 20 8.43 -39.15 10.15
C ASN A 20 8.04 -40.11 9.03
N VAL A 21 7.55 -39.58 7.90
CA VAL A 21 7.45 -40.35 6.65
C VAL A 21 8.04 -39.49 5.53
N ALA A 22 9.19 -39.92 5.03
CA ALA A 22 9.86 -39.28 3.91
C ALA A 22 8.98 -39.37 2.65
N GLY A 23 8.68 -38.23 2.02
CA GLY A 23 8.38 -38.18 0.59
C GLY A 23 7.07 -37.52 0.13
N VAL A 24 6.02 -37.39 0.96
CA VAL A 24 4.70 -36.91 0.48
C VAL A 24 4.07 -35.80 1.35
N TYR A 25 4.60 -35.58 2.58
CA TYR A 25 4.07 -34.58 3.52
C TYR A 25 4.66 -33.17 3.36
N ASN A 26 5.61 -32.97 2.43
CA ASN A 26 6.32 -31.70 2.27
C ASN A 26 5.40 -30.61 1.68
N THR A 27 4.45 -31.02 0.85
CA THR A 27 3.67 -30.13 -0.01
C THR A 27 2.53 -29.41 0.74
N TYR A 28 1.70 -30.13 1.49
CA TYR A 28 0.62 -29.53 2.29
C TYR A 28 1.15 -28.65 3.42
N THR A 29 2.26 -29.08 4.02
CA THR A 29 2.92 -28.33 5.09
C THR A 29 3.42 -26.98 4.55
N LEU A 30 3.92 -26.95 3.32
CA LEU A 30 4.39 -25.73 2.68
C LEU A 30 3.25 -24.76 2.36
N ASP A 31 2.13 -25.23 1.82
CA ASP A 31 1.00 -24.32 1.54
C ASP A 31 0.30 -23.85 2.80
N LEU A 32 0.09 -24.73 3.79
CA LEU A 32 -0.41 -24.32 5.11
C LEU A 32 0.53 -23.27 5.72
N TYR A 33 1.84 -23.43 5.54
CA TYR A 33 2.83 -22.46 5.95
C TYR A 33 2.70 -21.14 5.18
N ARG A 34 2.46 -21.13 3.86
CA ARG A 34 2.20 -19.91 3.08
C ARG A 34 0.94 -19.18 3.55
N TYR A 35 -0.16 -19.90 3.78
CA TYR A 35 -1.37 -19.31 4.36
C TYR A 35 -1.12 -18.75 5.76
N GLN A 36 -0.37 -19.48 6.59
CA GLN A 36 0.01 -19.00 7.92
C GLN A 36 0.87 -17.74 7.84
N LEU A 37 1.85 -17.69 6.94
CA LEU A 37 2.68 -16.51 6.72
C LEU A 37 1.84 -15.32 6.26
N LEU A 38 0.97 -15.50 5.26
CA LEU A 38 0.07 -14.43 4.80
C LEU A 38 -0.83 -13.95 5.95
N TYR A 39 -1.35 -14.88 6.76
CA TYR A 39 -2.19 -14.54 7.90
C TYR A 39 -1.42 -13.75 8.96
N ASP A 40 -0.27 -14.26 9.42
CA ASP A 40 0.53 -13.69 10.49
C ASP A 40 1.18 -12.35 10.08
N SER A 41 1.64 -12.25 8.83
CA SER A 41 2.34 -11.05 8.33
C SER A 41 1.42 -9.97 7.78
N VAL A 42 0.26 -10.33 7.20
CA VAL A 42 -0.59 -9.35 6.51
C VAL A 42 -1.96 -9.24 7.19
N ILE A 43 -2.70 -10.34 7.28
CA ILE A 43 -4.11 -10.31 7.73
C ILE A 43 -4.23 -9.84 9.19
N VAL A 44 -3.36 -10.31 10.09
CA VAL A 44 -3.36 -9.88 11.50
C VAL A 44 -3.12 -8.37 11.61
N GLN A 45 -2.18 -7.83 10.83
CA GLN A 45 -1.92 -6.39 10.81
C GLN A 45 -3.13 -5.61 10.26
N MET A 46 -3.74 -6.10 9.17
CA MET A 46 -4.92 -5.51 8.55
C MET A 46 -6.15 -5.48 9.44
N ASN A 47 -6.35 -6.49 10.29
CA ASN A 47 -7.51 -6.58 11.18
C ASN A 47 -7.69 -5.34 12.06
N THR A 48 -6.59 -4.69 12.45
CA THR A 48 -6.68 -3.43 13.22
C THR A 48 -7.29 -2.31 12.39
N TYR A 49 -6.89 -2.17 11.12
CA TYR A 49 -7.41 -1.14 10.22
C TYR A 49 -8.86 -1.43 9.78
N ILE A 50 -9.17 -2.70 9.49
CA ILE A 50 -10.54 -3.14 9.19
C ILE A 50 -11.46 -2.84 10.38
N ARG A 51 -11.00 -3.00 11.62
CA ARG A 51 -11.78 -2.63 12.81
C ARG A 51 -12.04 -1.14 12.92
N TYR A 52 -11.11 -0.28 12.52
CA TYR A 52 -11.37 1.17 12.47
C TYR A 52 -12.40 1.51 11.40
N PHE A 53 -12.25 0.93 10.21
CA PHE A 53 -13.19 1.10 9.10
C PHE A 53 -14.62 0.67 9.48
N THR A 54 -14.79 -0.56 9.96
CA THR A 54 -16.09 -1.13 10.33
C THR A 54 -16.80 -0.37 11.47
N LYS A 55 -16.04 0.33 12.33
CA LYS A 55 -16.58 1.17 13.39
C LYS A 55 -16.81 2.63 12.97
N GLY A 56 -16.47 3.00 11.74
CA GLY A 56 -16.52 4.39 11.28
C GLY A 56 -15.49 5.32 11.97
N ASP A 57 -14.46 4.76 12.59
CA ASP A 57 -13.41 5.52 13.30
C ASP A 57 -12.33 5.97 12.29
N PHE A 58 -12.73 6.86 11.37
CA PHE A 58 -11.88 7.31 10.26
C PHE A 58 -10.67 8.10 10.73
N ASP A 59 -10.75 8.84 11.84
CA ASP A 59 -9.61 9.57 12.40
C ASP A 59 -8.48 8.62 12.78
N LYS A 60 -8.80 7.52 13.48
CA LYS A 60 -7.80 6.49 13.78
C LYS A 60 -7.33 5.76 12.54
N LEU A 61 -8.22 5.48 11.59
CA LEU A 61 -7.85 4.85 10.34
C LEU A 61 -6.82 5.70 9.59
N ILE A 62 -7.09 6.99 9.39
CA ILE A 62 -6.19 7.94 8.71
C ILE A 62 -4.86 8.06 9.46
N THR A 63 -4.90 8.21 10.79
CA THR A 63 -3.70 8.42 11.60
C THR A 63 -2.81 7.17 11.66
N LYS A 64 -3.40 5.97 11.63
CA LYS A 64 -2.68 4.71 11.81
C LYS A 64 -2.36 3.99 10.50
N PHE A 65 -3.17 4.15 9.44
CA PHE A 65 -2.92 3.55 8.14
C PHE A 65 -2.06 4.48 7.27
N THR A 66 -0.82 4.68 7.73
CA THR A 66 0.17 5.56 7.07
C THR A 66 0.70 4.93 5.78
N ASN A 67 1.38 5.73 4.93
CA ASN A 67 2.09 5.22 3.75
C ASN A 67 3.06 4.10 4.13
N LYS A 68 3.78 4.25 5.24
CA LYS A 68 4.69 3.22 5.74
C LYS A 68 4.00 1.89 6.00
N ASN A 69 2.86 1.92 6.68
CA ASN A 69 2.12 0.70 6.98
C ASN A 69 1.50 0.09 5.72
N TYR A 70 1.01 0.94 4.80
CA TYR A 70 0.54 0.50 3.49
C TYR A 70 1.67 -0.19 2.69
N ASN A 71 2.83 0.47 2.52
CA ASN A 71 3.98 -0.05 1.79
C ASN A 71 4.51 -1.36 2.40
N SER A 72 4.57 -1.46 3.72
CA SER A 72 4.98 -2.69 4.41
C SER A 72 4.01 -3.84 4.16
N LEU A 73 2.69 -3.58 4.16
CA LEU A 73 1.68 -4.60 3.89
C LEU A 73 1.73 -5.13 2.46
N ILE A 74 1.91 -4.26 1.46
CA ILE A 74 1.91 -4.70 0.06
C ILE A 74 3.14 -5.57 -0.27
N LEU A 75 4.30 -5.27 0.33
CA LEU A 75 5.51 -6.08 0.19
C LEU A 75 5.39 -7.42 0.92
N SER A 76 4.82 -7.39 2.12
CA SER A 76 4.59 -8.61 2.89
C SER A 76 3.59 -9.55 2.22
N ALA A 77 2.72 -9.04 1.34
CA ALA A 77 1.75 -9.82 0.57
C ALA A 77 2.29 -10.37 -0.77
N ASP A 78 3.52 -10.04 -1.17
CA ASP A 78 4.08 -10.43 -2.46
C ASP A 78 4.41 -11.94 -2.52
N PRO A 79 4.16 -12.63 -3.65
CA PRO A 79 4.49 -14.06 -3.79
C PRO A 79 5.96 -14.42 -3.53
N LEU A 80 6.92 -13.54 -3.82
CA LEU A 80 8.33 -13.78 -3.51
C LEU A 80 8.60 -13.85 -2.00
N SER A 81 7.77 -13.18 -1.19
CA SER A 81 7.80 -13.28 0.28
C SER A 81 7.37 -14.66 0.79
N PHE A 82 6.77 -15.49 -0.07
CA PHE A 82 6.21 -16.81 0.28
C PHE A 82 6.82 -17.98 -0.51
N ASN A 83 7.77 -17.71 -1.41
CA ASN A 83 8.32 -18.71 -2.31
C ASN A 83 9.55 -19.41 -1.73
N THR A 84 9.45 -20.73 -1.57
CA THR A 84 10.63 -21.58 -1.37
C THR A 84 10.70 -22.77 -2.33
N ILE A 85 9.61 -23.39 -2.80
CA ILE A 85 9.63 -24.54 -3.73
C ILE A 85 8.31 -24.61 -4.53
N ASP A 86 8.36 -25.01 -5.82
CA ASP A 86 7.19 -25.37 -6.62
C ASP A 86 6.57 -26.71 -6.18
N ILE A 87 5.25 -26.71 -6.08
CA ILE A 87 4.47 -27.83 -5.55
C ILE A 87 3.88 -28.61 -6.73
N GLU A 88 4.53 -29.71 -7.10
CA GLU A 88 3.94 -30.67 -8.03
C GLU A 88 3.70 -32.01 -7.33
N ASN A 89 2.51 -32.58 -7.58
CA ASN A 89 2.04 -33.92 -7.22
C ASN A 89 1.61 -34.15 -5.75
N LEU A 90 0.31 -33.95 -5.52
CA LEU A 90 -0.39 -34.44 -4.33
C LEU A 90 -1.25 -35.66 -4.72
N THR A 91 -0.92 -36.83 -4.16
CA THR A 91 -1.77 -38.03 -4.32
C THR A 91 -2.86 -38.03 -3.26
N GLY A 92 -4.13 -38.12 -3.67
CA GLY A 92 -5.29 -38.22 -2.77
C GLY A 92 -5.97 -36.89 -2.42
N PHE A 93 -5.52 -35.78 -3.01
CA PHE A 93 -6.15 -34.46 -2.91
C PHE A 93 -5.97 -33.73 -4.24
N GLU A 94 -7.05 -33.15 -4.77
CA GLU A 94 -6.96 -32.26 -5.92
C GLU A 94 -6.55 -30.88 -5.41
N TYR A 95 -5.26 -30.58 -5.56
CA TYR A 95 -4.74 -29.28 -5.22
C TYR A 95 -5.11 -28.28 -6.31
N ASP A 96 -5.67 -27.16 -5.86
CA ASP A 96 -6.02 -26.03 -6.70
C ASP A 96 -5.09 -24.87 -6.34
N PRO A 97 -4.01 -24.63 -7.12
CA PRO A 97 -3.07 -23.53 -6.88
C PRO A 97 -3.75 -22.17 -6.92
N ASP A 98 -4.91 -22.05 -7.57
CA ASP A 98 -5.61 -20.79 -7.72
C ASP A 98 -6.21 -20.32 -6.40
N LYS A 99 -6.48 -21.22 -5.44
CA LYS A 99 -7.07 -20.83 -4.14
C LYS A 99 -6.18 -19.90 -3.32
N PHE A 100 -4.87 -20.16 -3.30
CA PHE A 100 -3.94 -19.29 -2.57
C PHE A 100 -3.80 -17.95 -3.29
N ASN A 101 -3.69 -17.97 -4.62
CA ASN A 101 -3.65 -16.77 -5.44
C ASN A 101 -4.89 -15.91 -5.25
N LEU A 102 -6.09 -16.51 -5.21
CA LEU A 102 -7.36 -15.82 -4.94
C LEU A 102 -7.39 -15.18 -3.54
N MET A 103 -6.87 -15.87 -2.51
CA MET A 103 -6.78 -15.30 -1.17
C MET A 103 -5.81 -14.11 -1.13
N ARG A 104 -4.67 -14.22 -1.83
CA ARG A 104 -3.69 -13.14 -1.95
C ARG A 104 -4.27 -11.94 -2.70
N GLU A 105 -4.90 -12.16 -3.84
CA GLU A 105 -5.58 -11.12 -4.62
C GLU A 105 -6.67 -10.44 -3.78
N SER A 106 -7.49 -11.22 -3.07
CA SER A 106 -8.48 -10.69 -2.14
C SER A 106 -7.83 -9.84 -1.04
N THR A 107 -6.64 -10.20 -0.58
CA THR A 107 -5.89 -9.44 0.43
C THR A 107 -5.47 -8.08 -0.15
N TYR A 108 -4.91 -8.04 -1.36
CA TYR A 108 -4.58 -6.80 -2.05
C TYR A 108 -5.80 -5.91 -2.28
N ASN A 109 -6.93 -6.49 -2.71
CA ASN A 109 -8.19 -5.76 -2.89
C ASN A 109 -8.67 -5.08 -1.60
N VAL A 110 -8.51 -5.75 -0.45
CA VAL A 110 -8.87 -5.16 0.85
C VAL A 110 -7.87 -4.05 1.23
N ILE A 111 -6.57 -4.22 0.98
CA ILE A 111 -5.55 -3.18 1.20
C ILE A 111 -5.88 -1.93 0.35
N ASP A 112 -6.20 -2.11 -0.93
CA ASP A 112 -6.60 -1.05 -1.86
C ASP A 112 -7.88 -0.36 -1.41
N GLY A 113 -8.87 -1.12 -0.96
CA GLY A 113 -10.12 -0.58 -0.39
C GLY A 113 -9.88 0.29 0.84
N LEU A 114 -9.00 -0.14 1.76
CA LEU A 114 -8.61 0.66 2.93
C LEU A 114 -7.87 1.93 2.50
N ARG A 115 -6.96 1.84 1.52
CA ARG A 115 -6.21 2.99 1.00
C ARG A 115 -7.13 4.01 0.35
N GLN A 116 -8.05 3.56 -0.49
CA GLN A 116 -9.06 4.40 -1.13
C GLN A 116 -9.94 5.07 -0.07
N THR A 117 -10.33 4.34 0.98
CA THR A 117 -11.14 4.90 2.06
C THR A 117 -10.41 6.01 2.80
N VAL A 118 -9.13 5.83 3.14
CA VAL A 118 -8.32 6.88 3.78
C VAL A 118 -8.26 8.13 2.90
N LYS A 119 -8.01 7.96 1.59
CA LYS A 119 -7.99 9.07 0.64
C LYS A 119 -9.31 9.83 0.62
N VAL A 120 -10.43 9.13 0.46
CA VAL A 120 -11.77 9.75 0.42
C VAL A 120 -12.11 10.43 1.74
N ALA A 121 -11.73 9.83 2.88
CA ALA A 121 -11.97 10.43 4.19
C ALA A 121 -11.16 11.73 4.37
N GLN A 122 -9.91 11.78 3.91
CA GLN A 122 -9.10 12.99 3.90
C GLN A 122 -9.67 14.07 2.98
N GLU A 123 -10.11 13.69 1.78
CA GLU A 123 -10.79 14.60 0.84
C GLU A 123 -12.07 15.18 1.45
N ASN A 124 -12.86 14.36 2.15
CA ASN A 124 -14.06 14.83 2.84
C ASN A 124 -13.74 15.82 3.96
N ILE A 125 -12.67 15.60 4.73
CA ILE A 125 -12.23 16.55 5.76
C ILE A 125 -11.83 17.88 5.12
N ALA A 126 -11.01 17.85 4.07
CA ALA A 126 -10.60 19.06 3.34
C ALA A 126 -11.81 19.81 2.76
N LEU A 127 -12.76 19.10 2.16
CA LEU A 127 -14.00 19.70 1.64
C LEU A 127 -14.87 20.30 2.75
N GLN A 128 -14.91 19.70 3.95
CA GLN A 128 -15.62 20.28 5.09
C GLN A 128 -14.95 21.57 5.56
N GLU A 129 -13.62 21.62 5.62
CA GLU A 129 -12.85 22.83 5.94
C GLU A 129 -13.08 23.93 4.89
N ASP A 130 -13.12 23.58 3.60
CA ASP A 130 -13.44 24.50 2.52
C ASP A 130 -14.87 25.04 2.65
N ILE A 131 -15.85 24.17 2.95
CA ILE A 131 -17.24 24.58 3.18
C ILE A 131 -17.34 25.55 4.35
N VAL A 132 -16.66 25.28 5.47
CA VAL A 132 -16.64 26.18 6.63
C VAL A 132 -16.02 27.52 6.24
N THR A 133 -14.90 27.51 5.53
CA THR A 133 -14.22 28.73 5.06
C THR A 133 -15.13 29.54 4.13
N LEU A 134 -15.77 28.91 3.16
CA LEU A 134 -16.66 29.57 2.20
C LEU A 134 -17.92 30.12 2.88
N LYS A 135 -18.54 29.35 3.78
CA LYS A 135 -19.78 29.76 4.45
C LYS A 135 -19.56 30.80 5.53
N VAL A 136 -18.51 30.67 6.34
CA VAL A 136 -18.28 31.53 7.50
C VAL A 136 -17.48 32.77 7.10
N ASN A 137 -16.47 32.64 6.25
CA ASN A 137 -15.59 33.77 5.94
C ASN A 137 -16.04 34.52 4.71
N TYR A 138 -16.44 33.85 3.62
CA TYR A 138 -16.76 34.56 2.39
C TYR A 138 -18.20 35.04 2.32
N LYS A 139 -19.18 34.22 2.71
CA LYS A 139 -20.58 34.65 2.66
C LYS A 139 -20.85 35.83 3.60
N ASP A 140 -20.42 35.76 4.86
CA ASP A 140 -20.61 36.83 5.85
C ASP A 140 -19.84 38.11 5.49
N VAL A 141 -18.71 38.00 4.79
CA VAL A 141 -17.95 39.16 4.29
C VAL A 141 -18.60 39.74 3.04
N LEU A 142 -19.12 38.93 2.12
CA LEU A 142 -19.71 39.39 0.87
C LEU A 142 -21.13 39.98 1.04
N GLU A 143 -21.88 39.53 2.05
CA GLU A 143 -23.24 40.04 2.34
C GLU A 143 -23.26 41.29 3.23
N ASP A 144 -22.13 41.64 3.88
CA ASP A 144 -21.98 42.83 4.71
C ASP A 144 -21.04 43.86 4.04
N PRO A 145 -21.56 45.00 3.56
CA PRO A 145 -20.77 46.02 2.87
C PRO A 145 -19.60 46.58 3.68
N VAL A 146 -19.70 46.59 5.01
CA VAL A 146 -18.65 47.11 5.90
C VAL A 146 -17.52 46.09 6.00
N LYS A 147 -17.85 44.81 6.25
CA LYS A 147 -16.86 43.72 6.29
C LYS A 147 -16.19 43.50 4.93
N LEU A 148 -16.91 43.68 3.83
CA LEU A 148 -16.35 43.61 2.49
C LEU A 148 -15.28 44.68 2.27
N ASN A 149 -15.58 45.93 2.64
CA ASN A 149 -14.63 47.03 2.56
C ASN A 149 -13.41 46.79 3.46
N ASP A 150 -13.63 46.32 4.69
CA ASP A 150 -12.55 45.98 5.62
C ASP A 150 -11.67 44.84 5.08
N TYR A 151 -12.27 43.83 4.44
CA TYR A 151 -11.54 42.72 3.82
C TYR A 151 -10.73 43.17 2.60
N ILE A 152 -11.28 44.03 1.72
CA ILE A 152 -10.60 44.60 0.56
C ILE A 152 -9.39 45.45 1.01
N ASN A 153 -9.61 46.30 2.02
CA ASN A 153 -8.58 47.18 2.57
C ASN A 153 -7.49 46.39 3.32
N SER A 154 -7.86 45.36 4.08
CA SER A 154 -6.95 44.54 4.88
C SER A 154 -6.09 43.60 4.03
N ASN A 155 -6.66 43.01 2.97
CA ASN A 155 -5.93 42.13 2.06
C ASN A 155 -5.17 42.89 0.96
N LYS A 156 -5.22 44.23 0.98
CA LYS A 156 -4.61 45.10 -0.04
C LYS A 156 -4.85 44.54 -1.44
N ILE A 157 -6.12 44.25 -1.76
CA ILE A 157 -6.52 43.79 -3.10
C ILE A 157 -6.41 44.99 -4.05
N ASN A 158 -5.18 45.45 -4.27
CA ASN A 158 -4.82 46.16 -5.47
C ASN A 158 -5.04 45.15 -6.58
N ILE A 159 -5.94 45.46 -7.50
CA ILE A 159 -6.22 44.70 -8.71
C ILE A 159 -4.95 44.74 -9.57
N ILE A 160 -3.93 43.98 -9.18
CA ILE A 160 -2.81 43.63 -10.03
C ILE A 160 -3.30 42.39 -10.75
N ALA A 161 -3.72 42.59 -12.01
CA ALA A 161 -4.09 41.52 -12.90
C ALA A 161 -3.01 40.42 -12.85
N PHE A 162 -3.46 39.19 -12.60
CA PHE A 162 -2.72 37.94 -12.66
C PHE A 162 -1.41 38.01 -13.47
N GLN A 163 -0.31 38.28 -12.79
CA GLN A 163 1.04 37.92 -13.25
C GLN A 163 1.77 37.24 -12.12
N ALA A 164 1.35 36.00 -11.86
CA ALA A 164 2.15 35.05 -11.10
C ALA A 164 2.47 33.88 -12.04
N SER A 165 3.30 34.11 -13.06
CA SER A 165 4.11 33.00 -13.58
C SER A 165 5.26 32.82 -12.58
N GLN A 166 4.99 32.15 -11.47
CA GLN A 166 6.06 31.66 -10.62
C GLN A 166 6.60 30.42 -11.35
N PRO A 167 7.81 30.44 -11.93
CA PRO A 167 8.37 29.24 -12.51
C PRO A 167 8.50 28.22 -11.39
N PHE A 168 7.82 27.09 -11.56
CA PHE A 168 7.89 25.96 -10.65
C PHE A 168 9.30 25.37 -10.77
N ASN A 169 10.24 25.89 -9.97
CA ASN A 169 11.67 25.59 -10.03
C ASN A 169 12.07 24.32 -9.27
N THR A 170 11.10 23.49 -8.89
CA THR A 170 11.35 22.17 -8.33
C THR A 170 11.27 21.15 -9.44
N THR A 171 12.40 20.50 -9.73
CA THR A 171 12.43 19.30 -10.56
C THR A 171 11.63 18.22 -9.83
N ILE A 172 10.39 17.99 -10.27
CA ILE A 172 9.58 16.89 -9.76
C ILE A 172 10.19 15.60 -10.33
N GLU A 173 11.03 14.95 -9.54
CA GLU A 173 11.55 13.63 -9.88
C GLU A 173 10.63 12.57 -9.27
N LEU A 174 10.02 11.76 -10.14
CA LEU A 174 9.22 10.63 -9.73
C LEU A 174 10.12 9.54 -9.13
N LYS A 175 9.68 8.97 -8.02
CA LYS A 175 10.36 7.79 -7.45
C LYS A 175 10.39 6.65 -8.48
N PRO A 176 11.44 5.81 -8.47
CA PRO A 176 11.64 4.77 -9.48
C PRO A 176 10.43 3.84 -9.65
N TRP A 177 9.80 3.41 -8.55
CA TRP A 177 8.62 2.52 -8.58
C TRP A 177 7.38 3.17 -9.20
N TYR A 178 7.14 4.47 -8.97
CA TYR A 178 6.02 5.18 -9.62
C TYR A 178 6.29 5.43 -11.10
N LYS A 179 7.54 5.73 -11.46
CA LYS A 179 7.95 5.87 -12.86
C LYS A 179 7.72 4.57 -13.62
N GLU A 180 8.11 3.45 -13.03
CA GLU A 180 7.95 2.14 -13.65
C GLU A 180 6.48 1.72 -13.72
N TYR A 181 5.69 1.99 -12.67
CA TYR A 181 4.25 1.78 -12.69
C TYR A 181 3.57 2.54 -13.83
N PHE A 182 3.86 3.84 -13.96
CA PHE A 182 3.29 4.64 -15.05
C PHE A 182 3.74 4.16 -16.43
N ARG A 183 4.97 3.65 -16.55
CA ARG A 183 5.48 3.09 -17.80
C ARG A 183 4.72 1.83 -18.22
N LEU A 184 4.37 0.97 -17.27
CA LEU A 184 3.74 -0.33 -17.52
C LEU A 184 2.21 -0.25 -17.61
N TYR A 185 1.58 0.46 -16.68
CA TYR A 185 0.14 0.43 -16.45
C TYR A 185 -0.54 1.78 -16.66
N GLY A 186 0.24 2.85 -16.83
CA GLY A 186 -0.29 4.21 -16.89
C GLY A 186 -0.69 4.76 -15.51
N PRO A 187 -1.26 5.97 -15.46
CA PRO A 187 -1.71 6.56 -14.21
C PRO A 187 -2.96 5.86 -13.66
N PRO A 188 -3.07 5.61 -12.34
CA PRO A 188 -4.25 5.01 -11.75
C PRO A 188 -5.46 5.94 -11.87
N GLY A 189 -6.58 5.43 -12.39
CA GLY A 189 -7.77 6.24 -12.70
C GLY A 189 -8.42 6.92 -11.49
N ASN A 190 -8.38 6.28 -10.32
CA ASN A 190 -8.86 6.83 -9.05
C ASN A 190 -7.75 7.47 -8.20
N GLY A 191 -6.52 7.56 -8.72
CA GLY A 191 -5.35 8.05 -7.99
C GLY A 191 -4.86 7.13 -6.86
N VAL A 192 -5.31 5.87 -6.81
CA VAL A 192 -4.79 4.83 -5.91
C VAL A 192 -4.17 3.73 -6.78
N PHE A 193 -2.90 3.43 -6.52
CA PHE A 193 -2.19 2.37 -7.24
C PHE A 193 -2.78 1.02 -6.88
N GLN A 194 -2.89 0.12 -7.86
CA GLN A 194 -3.19 -1.29 -7.59
C GLN A 194 -2.00 -1.89 -6.83
N SER A 195 -2.24 -2.28 -5.58
CA SER A 195 -1.18 -2.68 -4.66
C SER A 195 -0.41 -3.91 -5.13
N GLU A 196 -1.07 -4.86 -5.76
CA GLU A 196 -0.42 -6.08 -6.30
C GLU A 196 0.62 -5.70 -7.37
N LEU A 197 0.23 -4.90 -8.35
CA LEU A 197 1.13 -4.46 -9.43
C LEU A 197 2.28 -3.59 -8.92
N LEU A 198 2.01 -2.75 -7.92
CA LEU A 198 3.04 -1.93 -7.30
C LEU A 198 4.03 -2.78 -6.51
N ALA A 199 3.55 -3.78 -5.77
CA ALA A 199 4.40 -4.71 -5.02
C ALA A 199 5.34 -5.48 -5.96
N GLU A 200 4.82 -6.02 -7.07
CA GLU A 200 5.62 -6.74 -8.06
C GLU A 200 6.75 -5.87 -8.64
N ILE A 201 6.43 -4.62 -9.00
CA ILE A 201 7.41 -3.65 -9.49
C ILE A 201 8.48 -3.40 -8.43
N VAL A 202 8.08 -3.11 -7.19
CA VAL A 202 9.01 -2.77 -6.11
C VAL A 202 9.92 -3.95 -5.81
N MET A 203 9.38 -5.17 -5.76
CA MET A 203 10.16 -6.38 -5.53
C MET A 203 11.17 -6.62 -6.65
N ASN A 204 10.81 -6.38 -7.90
CA ASN A 204 11.75 -6.46 -9.02
C ASN A 204 12.86 -5.39 -8.91
N LEU A 205 12.52 -4.16 -8.52
CA LEU A 205 13.50 -3.10 -8.31
C LEU A 205 14.46 -3.41 -7.13
N ILE A 206 13.96 -4.03 -6.07
CA ILE A 206 14.79 -4.51 -4.93
C ILE A 206 15.70 -5.65 -5.41
N TYR A 207 15.15 -6.65 -6.08
CA TYR A 207 15.89 -7.81 -6.60
C TYR A 207 17.02 -7.40 -7.55
N THR A 208 16.78 -6.38 -8.38
CA THR A 208 17.78 -5.82 -9.31
C THR A 208 18.70 -4.77 -8.66
N ASN A 209 18.62 -4.58 -7.34
CA ASN A 209 19.40 -3.61 -6.55
C ASN A 209 19.27 -2.15 -7.02
N GLN A 210 18.13 -1.77 -7.60
CA GLN A 210 17.85 -0.40 -8.03
C GLN A 210 17.34 0.48 -6.88
N ILE A 211 16.70 -0.13 -5.86
CA ILE A 211 16.23 0.54 -4.65
C ILE A 211 16.48 -0.38 -3.43
N GLN A 212 16.49 0.20 -2.22
CA GLN A 212 16.44 -0.60 -0.98
C GLN A 212 15.00 -0.72 -0.48
N GLU A 213 14.69 -1.81 0.21
CA GLU A 213 13.36 -2.04 0.79
C GLU A 213 12.94 -0.92 1.75
N GLU A 214 13.86 -0.49 2.61
CA GLU A 214 13.65 0.60 3.56
C GLU A 214 13.34 1.94 2.89
N ASP A 215 13.86 2.19 1.68
CA ASP A 215 13.58 3.41 0.93
C ASP A 215 12.12 3.45 0.47
N PHE A 216 11.55 2.29 0.14
CA PHE A 216 10.15 2.17 -0.22
C PHE A 216 9.26 2.25 1.03
N ILE A 217 9.57 1.47 2.07
CA ILE A 217 8.77 1.42 3.31
C ILE A 217 8.67 2.80 3.98
N ASN A 218 9.72 3.62 3.95
CA ASN A 218 9.71 4.91 4.64
C ASN A 218 9.29 6.10 3.75
N SER A 219 8.82 5.84 2.51
CA SER A 219 8.38 6.88 1.56
C SER A 219 6.99 7.47 1.79
#